data_AF-A0A4Q9VHB4-F1
#
_entry.id   AF-A0A4Q9VHB4-F1
#
_cell.length_a   1.000
_cell.length_b   1.000
_cell.length_c   1.000
_cell.angle_alpha   90.00
_cell.angle_beta   90.00
_cell.angle_gamma   90.00
#
_symmetry.space_group_name_H-M   'P 1'
#
loop_
_entity.id
_entity.type
_entity.pdbx_description
1 polymer ?
#
loop_
_entity_poly.entity_id
_entity_poly.type
_entity_poly.pdbx_seq_one_letter_code
_entity_poly.pdbx_strand_id
1 'polypeptide(L)'
;MAVRDDDRSFDDADAPPAPRLDTGRVLRIAAVVVVALGGWAWGAWQHFVVLPRSADIARIGTALDLVDRFVDTPAHVAYVQLADDMKPWWDQIDDLQRRIQAEGDDGVRDGLIAERDASLVAFVREHRLGDKIDLLIGSFDEFTRCLDTARCDEDTIARAISIDVKRIYRTYRPYILHRRGDGRPEDRDYGHHLEDLYFRLVG
;
A
#
# COMPACT_ATOMS: atom_id res chain seq x y z
N MET A 1 12.58 -56.79 -57.49
CA MET A 1 11.51 -56.74 -56.47
C MET A 1 12.21 -56.80 -55.13
N ALA A 2 12.23 -55.68 -54.40
CA ALA A 2 13.04 -55.50 -53.21
C ALA A 2 12.29 -55.95 -51.96
N VAL A 3 12.94 -56.74 -51.10
CA VAL A 3 12.59 -56.95 -49.69
C VAL A 3 13.89 -57.07 -48.88
N ARG A 4 13.96 -56.18 -47.88
CA ARG A 4 14.68 -56.17 -46.59
C ARG A 4 16.20 -56.32 -46.53
N ASP A 5 16.81 -55.35 -45.85
CA ASP A 5 17.43 -55.63 -44.56
C ASP A 5 17.09 -54.54 -43.54
N ASP A 6 16.97 -55.00 -42.29
CA ASP A 6 16.71 -54.24 -41.05
C ASP A 6 17.90 -53.33 -40.71
N ASP A 7 17.61 -52.15 -40.17
CA ASP A 7 18.42 -51.63 -39.07
C ASP A 7 17.53 -50.89 -38.06
N ARG A 8 17.64 -51.29 -36.80
CA ARG A 8 16.81 -50.86 -35.66
C ARG A 8 17.54 -49.81 -34.82
N SER A 9 16.73 -49.04 -34.07
CA SER A 9 17.01 -48.55 -32.69
C SER A 9 17.95 -47.34 -32.59
N PHE A 10 17.75 -46.26 -31.82
CA PHE A 10 16.92 -45.85 -30.67
C PHE A 10 17.02 -44.29 -30.71
N ASP A 11 15.97 -43.47 -30.60
CA ASP A 11 15.47 -42.88 -29.35
C ASP A 11 14.35 -41.91 -29.75
N ASP A 12 13.08 -42.28 -29.58
CA ASP A 12 11.96 -41.32 -29.52
C ASP A 12 11.36 -41.44 -28.12
N ALA A 13 12.01 -40.76 -27.18
CA ALA A 13 11.48 -40.56 -25.85
C ALA A 13 10.22 -39.67 -25.93
N ASP A 14 9.17 -40.13 -25.25
CA ASP A 14 7.90 -39.45 -24.97
C ASP A 14 7.99 -37.91 -24.99
N ALA A 15 7.43 -37.29 -26.03
CA ALA A 15 7.13 -35.88 -25.98
C ALA A 15 5.95 -35.66 -24.99
N PRO A 16 6.12 -34.85 -23.93
CA PRO A 16 5.03 -34.59 -22.99
C PRO A 16 3.89 -33.83 -23.69
N PRO A 17 2.62 -34.09 -23.32
CA PRO A 17 1.48 -33.44 -23.95
C PRO A 17 1.55 -31.92 -23.75
N ALA A 18 1.29 -31.18 -24.83
CA ALA A 18 1.26 -29.72 -24.83
C ALA A 18 0.34 -29.18 -23.72
N PRO A 19 0.77 -28.17 -22.95
CA PRO A 19 -0.03 -27.63 -21.87
C PRO A 19 -1.29 -26.98 -22.44
N ARG A 20 -2.46 -27.51 -22.06
CA ARG A 20 -3.75 -26.84 -22.30
C ARG A 20 -3.73 -25.51 -21.55
N LEU A 21 -3.70 -24.42 -22.30
CA LEU A 21 -3.87 -23.07 -21.78
C LEU A 21 -5.30 -22.93 -21.25
N ASP A 22 -5.42 -22.99 -19.93
CA ASP A 22 -6.65 -22.73 -19.20
C ASP A 22 -7.12 -21.29 -19.48
N THR A 23 -8.21 -21.17 -20.24
CA THR A 23 -8.73 -19.90 -20.75
C THR A 23 -9.16 -18.96 -19.62
N GLY A 24 -9.43 -19.50 -18.41
CA GLY A 24 -9.68 -18.71 -17.20
C GLY A 24 -8.43 -18.03 -16.62
N ARG A 25 -7.24 -18.58 -16.88
CA ARG A 25 -5.96 -18.04 -16.39
C ARG A 25 -5.49 -16.84 -17.21
N VAL A 26 -5.77 -16.84 -18.51
CA VAL A 26 -5.39 -15.75 -19.44
C VAL A 26 -6.23 -14.49 -19.18
N LEU A 27 -7.51 -14.63 -18.83
CA LEU A 27 -8.36 -13.48 -18.51
C LEU A 27 -7.98 -12.81 -17.18
N ARG A 28 -7.54 -13.60 -16.19
CA ARG A 28 -7.04 -13.08 -14.91
C ARG A 28 -5.71 -12.33 -15.06
N ILE A 29 -4.85 -12.76 -15.98
CA ILE A 29 -3.58 -12.07 -16.28
C ILE A 29 -3.83 -10.74 -17.01
N ALA A 30 -4.83 -10.67 -17.89
CA ALA A 30 -5.17 -9.44 -18.59
C ALA A 30 -5.74 -8.36 -17.65
N ALA A 31 -6.52 -8.74 -16.63
CA ALA A 31 -7.03 -7.81 -15.62
C ALA A 31 -5.90 -7.18 -14.76
N VAL A 32 -4.81 -7.93 -14.52
CA VAL A 32 -3.65 -7.46 -13.76
C VAL A 32 -2.83 -6.41 -14.51
N VAL A 33 -2.87 -6.42 -15.85
CA VAL A 33 -2.09 -5.47 -16.67
C VAL A 33 -2.72 -4.07 -16.72
N VAL A 34 -4.04 -3.95 -16.54
CA VAL A 34 -4.75 -2.64 -16.58
C VAL A 34 -4.60 -1.85 -15.27
N VAL A 35 -4.24 -2.51 -14.16
CA VAL A 35 -4.03 -1.91 -12.83
C VAL A 35 -2.72 -1.10 -12.73
N ALA A 36 -1.91 -1.07 -13.78
CA ALA A 36 -0.57 -0.45 -13.80
C ALA A 36 -0.54 1.09 -13.81
N LEU A 37 -1.68 1.80 -13.89
CA LEU A 37 -1.70 3.27 -14.02
C LEU A 37 -1.94 4.03 -12.69
N GLY A 38 -2.19 3.33 -11.57
CA GLY A 38 -2.50 3.96 -10.29
C GLY A 38 -1.32 4.09 -9.30
N GLY A 39 -0.11 3.66 -9.64
CA GLY A 39 1.01 3.61 -8.69
C GLY A 39 0.96 2.43 -7.69
N TRP A 40 -0.08 1.59 -7.76
CA TRP A 40 -0.29 0.42 -6.90
C TRP A 40 0.48 -0.85 -7.34
N ALA A 41 0.89 -0.99 -8.61
CA ALA A 41 1.23 -2.31 -9.17
C ALA A 41 2.73 -2.65 -9.31
N TRP A 42 3.67 -1.71 -9.13
CA TRP A 42 5.09 -2.03 -9.39
C TRP A 42 5.76 -2.80 -8.25
N GLY A 43 5.41 -2.50 -7.00
CA GLY A 43 5.90 -3.23 -5.81
C GLY A 43 5.33 -4.64 -5.70
N ALA A 44 4.04 -4.81 -6.03
CA ALA A 44 3.36 -6.10 -6.08
C ALA A 44 4.03 -7.06 -7.08
N TRP A 45 4.24 -6.63 -8.33
CA TRP A 45 4.73 -7.53 -9.40
C TRP A 45 6.14 -8.10 -9.13
N GLN A 46 7.06 -7.29 -8.58
CA GLN A 46 8.45 -7.73 -8.36
C GLN A 46 8.64 -8.64 -7.14
N HIS A 47 7.67 -8.75 -6.23
CA HIS A 47 7.83 -9.46 -4.94
C HIS A 47 7.07 -10.78 -4.80
N PHE A 48 6.10 -11.09 -5.68
CA PHE A 48 5.33 -12.36 -5.61
C PHE A 48 6.05 -13.58 -6.21
N VAL A 49 7.24 -13.40 -6.79
CA VAL A 49 8.07 -14.52 -7.30
C VAL A 49 8.95 -15.14 -6.20
N VAL A 50 9.03 -14.52 -5.01
CA VAL A 50 9.75 -15.08 -3.85
C VAL A 50 8.73 -15.57 -2.83
N LEU A 51 8.49 -16.88 -2.85
CA LEU A 51 7.62 -17.62 -1.93
C LEU A 51 7.71 -17.08 -0.49
N PRO A 52 6.57 -16.75 0.17
CA PRO A 52 6.59 -16.41 1.58
C PRO A 52 7.08 -17.62 2.40
N ARG A 53 7.96 -17.36 3.38
CA ARG A 53 8.53 -18.39 4.28
C ARG A 53 7.52 -18.89 5.34
N SER A 54 6.31 -18.33 5.40
CA SER A 54 5.30 -18.69 6.40
C SER A 54 4.58 -19.98 6.03
N ALA A 55 4.59 -20.96 6.94
CA ALA A 55 3.94 -22.26 6.78
C ALA A 55 2.39 -22.25 6.86
N ASP A 56 1.73 -21.07 6.81
CA ASP A 56 0.32 -20.93 7.15
C ASP A 56 -0.49 -20.20 6.07
N ILE A 57 -0.83 -20.95 5.04
CA ILE A 57 -1.55 -20.48 3.84
C ILE A 57 -2.86 -19.77 4.19
N ALA A 58 -3.53 -20.15 5.30
CA ALA A 58 -4.76 -19.51 5.75
C ALA A 58 -4.57 -18.05 6.18
N ARG A 59 -3.46 -17.75 6.87
CA ARG A 59 -3.14 -16.38 7.32
C ARG A 59 -2.70 -15.49 6.16
N ILE A 60 -1.95 -16.05 5.20
CA ILE A 60 -1.64 -15.37 3.93
C ILE A 60 -2.93 -15.07 3.17
N GLY A 61 -3.84 -16.05 3.04
CA GLY A 61 -5.12 -15.87 2.35
C GLY A 61 -5.99 -14.79 3.00
N THR A 62 -6.03 -14.75 4.33
CA THR A 62 -6.77 -13.71 5.08
C THR A 62 -6.14 -12.32 4.87
N ALA A 63 -4.81 -12.22 4.86
CA ALA A 63 -4.12 -10.97 4.58
C ALA A 63 -4.39 -10.46 3.17
N LEU A 64 -4.35 -11.35 2.16
CA LEU A 64 -4.65 -10.99 0.78
C LEU A 64 -6.11 -10.59 0.59
N ASP A 65 -7.05 -11.30 1.21
CA ASP A 65 -8.48 -10.95 1.17
C ASP A 65 -8.74 -9.57 1.80
N LEU A 66 -8.08 -9.26 2.92
CA LEU A 66 -8.20 -7.95 3.55
C LEU A 66 -7.70 -6.82 2.62
N VAL A 67 -6.55 -7.03 1.98
CA VAL A 67 -5.99 -6.06 1.03
C VAL A 67 -6.90 -5.90 -0.19
N ASP A 68 -7.44 -7.00 -0.72
CA ASP A 68 -8.35 -6.99 -1.87
C ASP A 68 -9.65 -6.24 -1.54
N ARG A 69 -10.29 -6.57 -0.41
CA ARG A 69 -11.50 -5.88 0.06
C ARG A 69 -11.27 -4.39 0.29
N PHE A 70 -10.08 -3.99 0.74
CA PHE A 70 -9.77 -2.58 0.96
C PHE A 70 -9.92 -1.75 -0.32
N VAL A 71 -9.52 -2.27 -1.49
CA VAL A 71 -9.57 -1.57 -2.78
C VAL A 71 -10.99 -1.13 -3.16
N ASP A 72 -11.99 -1.91 -2.74
CA ASP A 72 -13.41 -1.64 -3.00
C ASP A 72 -14.07 -0.74 -1.94
N THR A 73 -13.33 -0.31 -0.91
CA THR A 73 -13.89 0.52 0.16
C THR A 73 -13.98 2.00 -0.21
N PRO A 74 -14.92 2.75 0.40
CA PRO A 74 -14.93 4.20 0.36
C PRO A 74 -13.61 4.85 0.83
N ALA A 75 -12.86 4.18 1.73
CA ALA A 75 -11.58 4.67 2.21
C ALA A 75 -10.49 4.63 1.13
N HIS A 76 -10.45 3.58 0.30
CA HIS A 76 -9.55 3.53 -0.85
C HIS A 76 -9.91 4.58 -1.90
N VAL A 77 -11.21 4.79 -2.16
CA VAL A 77 -11.66 5.89 -3.04
C VAL A 77 -11.23 7.25 -2.48
N ALA A 78 -11.36 7.47 -1.17
CA ALA A 78 -10.87 8.68 -0.51
C ALA A 78 -9.36 8.84 -0.66
N TYR A 79 -8.57 7.77 -0.52
CA TYR A 79 -7.12 7.80 -0.74
C TYR A 79 -6.74 8.26 -2.14
N VAL A 80 -7.37 7.67 -3.17
CA VAL A 80 -7.10 8.03 -4.57
C VAL A 80 -7.47 9.50 -4.83
N GLN A 81 -8.62 9.95 -4.35
CA GLN A 81 -9.05 11.35 -4.52
C GLN A 81 -8.17 12.34 -3.75
N LEU A 82 -7.72 11.97 -2.54
CA LEU A 82 -6.84 12.80 -1.74
C LEU A 82 -5.52 13.10 -2.46
N ALA A 83 -5.04 12.21 -3.33
CA ALA A 83 -3.85 12.48 -4.12
C ALA A 83 -4.03 13.69 -5.06
N ASP A 84 -5.19 13.81 -5.70
CA ASP A 84 -5.50 14.95 -6.56
C ASP A 84 -5.87 16.19 -5.74
N ASP A 85 -6.66 16.02 -4.68
CA ASP A 85 -7.12 17.12 -3.82
C ASP A 85 -5.96 17.79 -3.05
N MET A 86 -4.91 17.03 -2.72
CA MET A 86 -3.72 17.52 -2.01
C MET A 86 -2.66 18.14 -2.94
N LYS A 87 -2.79 17.97 -4.26
CA LYS A 87 -1.83 18.49 -5.23
C LYS A 87 -1.57 19.99 -5.09
N PRO A 88 -2.59 20.86 -4.94
CA PRO A 88 -2.34 22.30 -4.76
C PRO A 88 -1.51 22.61 -3.51
N TRP A 89 -1.69 21.87 -2.42
CA TRP A 89 -0.88 22.04 -1.23
C TRP A 89 0.57 21.62 -1.47
N TRP A 90 0.80 20.48 -2.14
CA TRP A 90 2.16 20.04 -2.49
C TRP A 90 2.90 21.06 -3.36
N ASP A 91 2.22 21.63 -4.34
CA ASP A 91 2.79 22.66 -5.21
C ASP A 91 3.15 23.94 -4.42
N GLN A 92 2.38 24.27 -3.37
CA GLN A 92 2.63 25.43 -2.51
C GLN A 92 3.82 25.21 -1.55
N ILE A 93 4.03 23.99 -1.05
CA ILE A 93 5.06 23.72 -0.05
C ILE A 93 6.43 23.36 -0.62
N ASP A 94 6.60 23.29 -1.95
CA ASP A 94 7.87 22.88 -2.57
C ASP A 94 9.04 23.77 -2.13
N ASP A 95 8.84 25.09 -2.11
CA ASP A 95 9.87 26.02 -1.64
C ASP A 95 10.20 25.83 -0.16
N LEU A 96 9.18 25.62 0.68
CA LEU A 96 9.34 25.37 2.11
C LEU A 96 10.09 24.06 2.36
N GLN A 97 9.82 23.01 1.59
CA GLN A 97 10.52 21.72 1.67
C GLN A 97 12.00 21.86 1.28
N ARG A 98 12.32 22.62 0.22
CA ARG A 98 13.72 22.89 -0.16
C ARG A 98 14.45 23.64 0.94
N ARG A 99 13.80 24.63 1.58
CA ARG A 99 14.36 25.36 2.72
C ARG A 99 14.61 24.46 3.92
N ILE A 100 13.66 23.59 4.28
CA ILE A 100 13.82 22.59 5.36
C ILE A 100 15.03 21.68 5.09
N GLN A 101 15.21 21.22 3.85
CA GLN A 101 16.31 20.31 3.49
C GLN A 101 17.68 20.99 3.45
N ALA A 102 17.71 22.28 3.12
CA ALA A 102 18.94 23.07 3.06
C ALA A 102 19.37 23.63 4.42
N GLU A 103 18.47 23.65 5.40
CA GLU A 103 18.71 24.25 6.71
C GLU A 103 19.57 23.36 7.62
N GLY A 104 20.71 23.92 8.04
CA GLY A 104 21.68 23.25 8.92
C GLY A 104 21.45 23.54 10.39
N ASP A 105 20.73 24.61 10.73
CA ASP A 105 20.35 24.91 12.11
C ASP A 105 19.07 24.17 12.50
N ASP A 106 19.16 23.31 13.52
CA ASP A 106 18.04 22.47 13.97
C ASP A 106 16.84 23.31 14.45
N GLY A 107 17.07 24.44 15.13
CA GLY A 107 16.01 25.29 15.64
C GLY A 107 15.25 26.03 14.53
N VAL A 108 15.98 26.52 13.52
CA VAL A 108 15.36 27.12 12.33
C VAL A 108 14.60 26.07 11.53
N ARG A 109 15.18 24.87 11.35
CA ARG A 109 14.55 23.77 10.65
C ARG A 109 13.25 23.33 11.31
N ASP A 110 13.23 23.24 12.64
CA ASP A 110 12.03 22.91 13.42
C ASP A 110 10.93 23.98 13.24
N GLY A 111 11.30 25.26 13.18
CA GLY A 111 10.36 26.34 12.86
C GLY A 111 9.72 26.21 11.47
N LEU A 112 10.51 25.86 10.46
CA LEU A 112 10.01 25.62 9.09
C LEU A 112 9.12 24.37 9.01
N ILE A 113 9.46 23.32 9.75
CA ILE A 113 8.62 22.11 9.87
C ILE A 113 7.28 22.48 10.50
N ALA A 114 7.26 23.26 11.57
CA ALA A 114 6.03 23.73 12.21
C ALA A 114 5.18 24.59 11.26
N GLU A 115 5.80 25.46 10.46
CA GLU A 115 5.12 26.24 9.42
C GLU A 115 4.44 25.35 8.37
N ARG A 116 5.16 24.33 7.88
CA ARG A 116 4.62 23.35 6.93
C ARG A 116 3.44 22.57 7.54
N ASP A 117 3.59 22.16 8.78
CA ASP A 117 2.60 21.35 9.49
C ASP A 117 1.33 22.18 9.74
N ALA A 118 1.46 23.46 10.11
CA ALA A 118 0.34 24.38 10.24
C ALA A 118 -0.34 24.65 8.89
N SER A 119 0.41 24.79 7.80
CA SER A 119 -0.15 25.01 6.46
C SER A 119 -0.97 23.82 5.98
N LEU A 120 -0.55 22.59 6.29
CA LEU A 120 -1.34 21.38 6.02
C LEU A 120 -2.69 21.44 6.71
N VAL A 121 -2.71 21.71 8.02
CA VAL A 121 -3.94 21.76 8.80
C VAL A 121 -4.89 22.84 8.28
N ALA A 122 -4.36 24.01 7.94
CA ALA A 122 -5.14 25.09 7.34
C ALA A 122 -5.75 24.66 6.00
N PHE A 123 -4.95 24.06 5.11
CA PHE A 123 -5.39 23.58 3.80
C PHE A 123 -6.49 22.52 3.92
N VAL A 124 -6.30 21.51 4.79
CA VAL A 124 -7.30 20.46 5.05
C VAL A 124 -8.63 21.06 5.50
N ARG A 125 -8.60 22.10 6.33
CA ARG A 125 -9.80 22.80 6.81
C ARG A 125 -10.47 23.60 5.71
N GLU A 126 -9.70 24.40 4.97
CA GLU A 126 -10.19 25.27 3.89
C GLU A 126 -10.86 24.45 2.78
N HIS A 127 -10.23 23.34 2.38
CA HIS A 127 -10.71 22.46 1.32
C HIS A 127 -11.66 21.36 1.81
N ARG A 128 -12.02 21.35 3.11
CA ARG A 128 -12.93 20.38 3.74
C ARG A 128 -12.52 18.92 3.49
N LEU A 129 -11.22 18.63 3.59
CA LEU A 129 -10.67 17.29 3.34
C LEU A 129 -10.74 16.38 4.57
N GLY A 130 -11.13 16.92 5.73
CA GLY A 130 -11.19 16.19 7.00
C GLY A 130 -11.94 14.87 6.91
N ASP A 131 -13.17 14.87 6.38
CA ASP A 131 -13.99 13.65 6.29
C ASP A 131 -13.33 12.54 5.45
N LYS A 132 -12.64 12.91 4.36
CA LYS A 132 -11.90 11.95 3.52
C LYS A 132 -10.68 11.38 4.25
N ILE A 133 -9.95 12.24 4.97
CA ILE A 133 -8.79 11.85 5.76
C ILE A 133 -9.21 10.95 6.91
N ASP A 134 -10.32 11.26 7.59
CA ASP A 134 -10.88 10.47 8.68
C ASP A 134 -11.29 9.08 8.21
N LEU A 135 -11.96 9.01 7.07
CA LEU A 135 -12.38 7.75 6.47
C LEU A 135 -11.17 6.87 6.11
N LEU A 136 -10.12 7.48 5.53
CA LEU A 136 -8.88 6.80 5.22
C LEU A 136 -8.17 6.31 6.48
N ILE A 137 -7.94 7.20 7.46
CA ILE A 137 -7.23 6.86 8.70
C ILE A 137 -7.98 5.79 9.49
N GLY A 138 -9.31 5.87 9.55
CA GLY A 138 -10.15 4.89 10.24
C GLY A 138 -10.08 3.49 9.66
N SER A 139 -9.83 3.36 8.35
CA SER A 139 -9.77 2.04 7.69
C SER A 139 -8.61 1.16 8.16
N PHE A 140 -7.56 1.75 8.74
CA PHE A 140 -6.38 1.02 9.22
C PHE A 140 -6.63 0.19 10.50
N ASP A 141 -7.73 0.43 11.21
CA ASP A 141 -8.16 -0.41 12.35
C ASP A 141 -8.32 -1.89 11.95
N GLU A 142 -8.89 -2.17 10.77
CA GLU A 142 -9.08 -3.56 10.33
C GLU A 142 -7.74 -4.29 10.10
N PHE A 143 -6.73 -3.57 9.59
CA PHE A 143 -5.38 -4.09 9.41
C PHE A 143 -4.68 -4.36 10.74
N THR A 144 -4.70 -3.40 11.66
CA THR A 144 -4.11 -3.58 13.00
C THR A 144 -4.80 -4.74 13.74
N ARG A 145 -6.13 -4.79 13.72
CA ARG A 145 -6.90 -5.89 14.34
C ARG A 145 -6.56 -7.25 13.73
N CYS A 146 -6.37 -7.34 12.42
CA CYS A 146 -6.03 -8.61 11.78
C CYS A 146 -4.65 -9.13 12.23
N LEU A 147 -3.70 -8.22 12.42
CA LEU A 147 -2.36 -8.54 12.89
C LEU A 147 -2.34 -8.86 14.39
N ASP A 148 -3.09 -8.12 15.21
CA ASP A 148 -3.15 -8.31 16.67
C ASP A 148 -3.85 -9.60 17.06
N THR A 149 -4.83 -10.03 16.27
CA THR A 149 -5.51 -11.32 16.45
C THR A 149 -4.76 -12.49 15.81
N ALA A 150 -3.56 -12.26 15.27
CA ALA A 150 -2.74 -13.22 14.54
C ALA A 150 -3.49 -13.93 13.39
N ARG A 151 -4.51 -13.27 12.81
CA ARG A 151 -5.30 -13.79 11.69
C ARG A 151 -4.64 -13.53 10.35
N CYS A 152 -3.89 -12.45 10.24
CA CYS A 152 -3.12 -12.10 9.04
C CYS A 152 -1.66 -12.50 9.19
N ASP A 153 -1.04 -12.85 8.07
CA ASP A 153 0.41 -12.96 7.97
C ASP A 153 1.04 -11.56 7.87
N GLU A 154 1.94 -11.24 8.79
CA GLU A 154 2.53 -9.90 8.88
C GLU A 154 3.42 -9.57 7.69
N ASP A 155 4.24 -10.51 7.21
CA ASP A 155 5.10 -10.31 6.05
C ASP A 155 4.26 -9.98 4.80
N THR A 156 3.13 -10.65 4.64
CA THR A 156 2.19 -10.40 3.54
C THR A 156 1.60 -9.00 3.62
N ILE A 157 1.14 -8.56 4.81
CA ILE A 157 0.63 -7.20 5.03
C ILE A 157 1.73 -6.16 4.81
N ALA A 158 2.92 -6.37 5.38
CA ALA A 158 4.06 -5.46 5.24
C ALA A 158 4.42 -5.22 3.77
N ARG A 159 4.48 -6.30 2.97
CA ARG A 159 4.74 -6.19 1.52
C ARG A 159 3.63 -5.48 0.76
N ALA A 160 2.39 -5.62 1.21
CA ALA A 160 1.24 -5.05 0.52
C ALA A 160 1.08 -3.54 0.78
N ILE A 161 1.24 -3.08 2.04
CA ILE A 161 0.80 -1.73 2.43
C ILE A 161 1.86 -0.85 3.11
N SER A 162 3.08 -1.34 3.39
CA SER A 162 4.06 -0.59 4.19
C SER A 162 4.44 0.78 3.58
N ILE A 163 4.55 0.86 2.25
CA ILE A 163 4.84 2.11 1.54
C ILE A 163 3.70 3.12 1.72
N ASP A 164 2.45 2.67 1.57
CA ASP A 164 1.27 3.51 1.71
C ASP A 164 1.09 3.96 3.17
N VAL A 165 1.20 3.06 4.13
CA VAL A 165 1.18 3.37 5.57
C VAL A 165 2.23 4.42 5.91
N LYS A 166 3.47 4.26 5.41
CA LYS A 166 4.55 5.25 5.58
C LYS A 166 4.17 6.60 5.02
N ARG A 167 3.64 6.64 3.80
CA ARG A 167 3.27 7.87 3.11
C ARG A 167 2.12 8.58 3.84
N ILE A 168 1.04 7.86 4.11
CA ILE A 168 -0.18 8.37 4.74
C ILE A 168 0.13 8.88 6.14
N TYR A 169 0.81 8.10 6.98
CA TYR A 169 1.17 8.54 8.33
C TYR A 169 2.05 9.79 8.27
N ARG A 170 3.12 9.82 7.46
CA ARG A 170 4.00 11.00 7.38
C ARG A 170 3.30 12.25 6.85
N THR A 171 2.43 12.10 5.85
CA THR A 171 1.69 13.23 5.28
C THR A 171 0.67 13.76 6.28
N TYR A 172 -0.14 12.91 6.91
CA TYR A 172 -1.25 13.37 7.75
C TYR A 172 -0.94 13.43 9.25
N ARG A 173 0.28 13.08 9.69
CA ARG A 173 0.70 13.21 11.09
C ARG A 173 0.40 14.59 11.69
N PRO A 174 0.64 15.72 11.02
CA PRO A 174 0.29 17.02 11.59
C PRO A 174 -1.21 17.18 11.84
N TYR A 175 -2.05 16.70 10.91
CA TYR A 175 -3.49 16.69 11.07
C TYR A 175 -3.94 15.77 12.22
N ILE A 176 -3.33 14.58 12.34
CA ILE A 176 -3.58 13.65 13.45
C ILE A 176 -3.26 14.31 14.79
N LEU A 177 -2.07 14.90 14.92
CA LEU A 177 -1.64 15.55 16.16
C LEU A 177 -2.50 16.77 16.49
N HIS A 178 -2.84 17.58 15.47
CA HIS A 178 -3.76 18.70 15.61
C HIS A 178 -5.11 18.24 16.17
N ARG A 179 -5.67 17.16 15.62
CA ARG A 179 -6.95 16.62 16.09
C ARG A 179 -6.87 16.01 17.49
N ARG A 180 -5.77 15.34 17.84
CA ARG A 180 -5.56 14.84 19.21
C ARG A 180 -5.44 15.97 20.25
N GLY A 181 -4.79 17.08 19.87
CA GLY A 181 -4.54 18.23 20.76
C GLY A 181 -5.74 19.16 20.92
N ASP A 182 -6.40 19.49 19.80
CA ASP A 182 -7.46 20.51 19.74
C ASP A 182 -8.87 19.92 19.52
N GLY A 183 -8.99 18.60 19.38
CA GLY A 183 -10.25 17.90 19.14
C GLY A 183 -11.04 17.61 20.40
N ARG A 184 -12.02 16.71 20.26
CA ARG A 184 -12.87 16.28 21.37
C ARG A 184 -12.13 15.26 22.23
N PRO A 185 -12.55 15.00 23.48
CA PRO A 185 -11.90 13.99 24.33
C PRO A 185 -11.79 12.59 23.69
N GLU A 186 -12.73 12.22 22.83
CA GLU A 186 -12.71 10.99 22.02
C GLU A 186 -11.63 10.96 20.93
N ASP A 187 -11.09 12.12 20.52
CA ASP A 187 -10.07 12.20 19.49
C ASP A 187 -8.64 11.97 20.04
N ARG A 188 -8.48 11.71 21.34
CA ARG A 188 -7.17 11.48 21.98
C ARG A 188 -6.35 10.36 21.33
N ASP A 189 -7.03 9.30 20.91
CA ASP A 189 -6.41 8.13 20.27
C ASP A 189 -6.58 8.16 18.74
N TYR A 190 -7.00 9.29 18.17
CA TYR A 190 -7.23 9.41 16.74
C TYR A 190 -6.00 9.00 15.93
N GLY A 191 -6.16 8.12 14.94
CA GLY A 191 -5.06 7.64 14.10
C GLY A 191 -4.05 6.71 14.78
N HIS A 192 -4.32 6.22 16.00
CA HIS A 192 -3.45 5.26 16.71
C HIS A 192 -3.19 4.00 15.87
N HIS A 193 -4.20 3.41 15.24
CA HIS A 193 -4.01 2.19 14.43
C HIS A 193 -3.08 2.39 13.23
N LEU A 194 -3.17 3.54 12.56
CA LEU A 194 -2.25 3.90 11.48
C LEU A 194 -0.83 4.12 12.00
N GLU A 195 -0.69 4.75 13.16
CA GLU A 195 0.58 4.95 13.85
C GLU A 195 1.23 3.62 14.27
N ASP A 196 0.45 2.69 14.81
CA ASP A 196 0.93 1.34 15.15
C ASP A 196 1.46 0.62 13.92
N LEU A 197 0.71 0.63 12.81
CA LEU A 197 1.14 0.01 11.56
C LEU A 197 2.41 0.67 11.02
N TYR A 198 2.53 2.00 11.15
CA TYR A 198 3.76 2.70 10.76
C TYR A 198 4.96 2.17 11.53
N PHE A 199 4.89 2.12 12.86
CA PHE A 199 6.01 1.64 13.67
C PHE A 199 6.25 0.14 13.54
N ARG A 200 5.19 -0.67 13.36
CA ARG A 200 5.31 -2.12 13.19
C ARG A 200 5.94 -2.53 11.86
N LEU A 201 5.54 -1.88 10.77
CA LEU A 201 5.90 -2.30 9.41
C LEU A 201 7.11 -1.54 8.85
N VAL A 202 7.44 -0.37 9.40
CA VAL A 202 8.43 0.57 8.84
C VAL A 202 9.46 1.05 9.88
N GLY A 203 9.09 1.04 11.16
CA GLY A 203 9.84 1.63 12.28
C GLY A 203 11.16 0.97 12.61
#